data_AF-A0A523BXI8-F1
#
_entry.id   AF-A0A523BXI8-F1
#
_cell.length_a   1.000
_cell.length_b   1.000
_cell.length_c   1.000
_cell.angle_alpha   90.00
_cell.angle_beta   90.00
_cell.angle_gamma   90.00
#
_symmetry.space_group_name_H-M   'P 1'
#
loop_
_entity.id
_entity.type
_entity.pdbx_description
1 polymer ?
#
loop_
_entity_poly.entity_id
_entity_poly.type
_entity_poly.pdbx_seq_one_letter_code
_entity_poly.pdbx_strand_id
1 'polypeptide(L)'
;MKPETTEDILELMNGYVIAAVLGTAMELGIFWLLADKPLSAPELAQYLNIPLNRCHYWLQILCNLGLLEDNGESYVPSTIAREAILNVQSQDTWAFQAREDRDLSLYVRELALNISKPMSAWQACNLTPADYFQQIEEDPSYMARFTRKLYQIHSSFAEQLANMLDLQGVKRLLDLGGGSGVVSFALLRKRDELTSVVVDVESVCEVGRVIALENKLEKRITYLTADILKDDLPTGFDMVMLCDVGSFS
;
A
#
# COMPACT_ATOMS: atom_id res chain seq x y z
N MET A 1 0.14 -11.13 18.68
CA MET A 1 0.44 -11.68 20.02
C MET A 1 -0.85 -12.23 20.61
N LYS A 2 -0.84 -13.42 21.23
CA LYS A 2 -1.97 -13.88 22.04
C LYS A 2 -1.66 -13.49 23.49
N PRO A 3 -2.42 -12.56 24.11
CA PRO A 3 -2.07 -12.05 25.44
C PRO A 3 -2.27 -13.13 26.51
N GLU A 4 -1.34 -13.20 27.46
CA GLU A 4 -1.33 -14.12 28.60
C GLU A 4 -1.32 -13.39 29.95
N THR A 5 -0.88 -12.12 29.97
CA THR A 5 -0.77 -11.30 31.18
C THR A 5 -1.57 -10.00 31.09
N THR A 6 -1.76 -9.32 32.23
CA THR A 6 -2.33 -7.96 32.26
C THR A 6 -1.44 -6.96 31.52
N GLU A 7 -0.12 -7.14 31.57
CA GLU A 7 0.82 -6.27 30.88
C GLU A 7 0.62 -6.36 29.36
N ASP A 8 0.44 -7.57 28.82
CA ASP A 8 0.16 -7.78 27.40
C ASP A 8 -1.13 -7.06 26.97
N ILE A 9 -2.15 -7.02 27.84
CA ILE A 9 -3.39 -6.30 27.57
C ILE A 9 -3.15 -4.79 27.52
N LEU A 10 -2.38 -4.25 28.47
CA LEU A 10 -2.02 -2.84 28.49
C LEU A 10 -1.16 -2.46 27.27
N GLU A 11 -0.26 -3.33 26.84
CA GLU A 11 0.54 -3.15 25.63
C GLU A 11 -0.34 -3.10 24.38
N LEU A 12 -1.30 -4.02 24.25
CA LEU A 12 -2.27 -4.01 23.15
C LEU A 12 -3.12 -2.72 23.15
N MET A 13 -3.55 -2.24 24.33
CA MET A 13 -4.27 -0.96 24.45
C MET A 13 -3.43 0.24 24.02
N ASN A 14 -2.11 0.17 24.21
CA ASN A 14 -1.15 1.20 23.78
C ASN A 14 -0.71 1.07 22.31
N GLY A 15 -1.20 0.08 21.57
CA GLY A 15 -0.80 -0.19 20.20
C GLY A 15 -0.94 1.00 19.24
N TYR A 16 -1.88 1.92 19.50
CA TYR A 16 -2.06 3.15 18.72
C TYR A 16 -0.82 4.06 18.78
N VAL A 17 -0.08 4.07 19.89
CA VAL A 17 1.16 4.85 20.04
C VAL A 17 2.24 4.28 19.13
N ILE A 18 2.40 2.95 19.14
CA ILE A 18 3.38 2.26 18.30
C ILE A 18 3.06 2.46 16.82
N ALA A 19 1.79 2.36 16.43
CA ALA A 19 1.35 2.64 15.07
C ALA A 19 1.68 4.08 14.63
N ALA A 20 1.42 5.07 15.48
CA ALA A 20 1.73 6.47 15.20
C ALA A 20 3.25 6.73 15.09
N VAL A 21 4.05 6.12 15.96
CA VAL A 21 5.52 6.22 15.94
C VAL A 21 6.10 5.64 14.64
N LEU A 22 5.63 4.45 14.25
CA LEU A 22 6.06 3.80 13.01
C LEU A 22 5.57 4.57 11.78
N GLY A 23 4.31 5.00 11.75
CA GLY A 23 3.75 5.80 10.67
C GLY A 23 4.55 7.09 10.44
N THR A 24 4.92 7.78 11.53
CA THR A 24 5.80 8.97 11.47
C THR A 24 7.16 8.64 10.84
N ALA A 25 7.72 7.45 11.12
CA ALA A 25 9.01 7.04 10.57
C ALA A 25 8.94 6.76 9.07
N MET A 26 7.82 6.20 8.60
CA MET A 26 7.54 6.01 7.18
C MET A 26 7.34 7.36 6.47
N GLU A 27 6.53 8.25 7.05
CA GLU A 27 6.23 9.55 6.47
C GLU A 27 7.46 10.46 6.38
N LEU A 28 8.28 10.51 7.43
CA LEU A 28 9.50 11.32 7.47
C LEU A 28 10.70 10.63 6.81
N GLY A 29 10.57 9.37 6.40
CA GLY A 29 11.57 8.68 5.62
C GLY A 29 12.86 8.33 6.37
N ILE A 30 12.82 8.21 7.69
CA ILE A 30 14.05 8.10 8.50
C ILE A 30 14.84 6.83 8.20
N PHE A 31 14.18 5.73 7.83
CA PHE A 31 14.85 4.47 7.52
C PHE A 31 15.72 4.62 6.27
N TRP A 32 15.22 5.34 5.25
CA TRP A 32 15.97 5.60 4.02
C TRP A 32 17.11 6.59 4.26
N LEU A 33 16.86 7.65 5.04
CA LEU A 33 17.89 8.60 5.44
C LEU A 33 19.05 7.91 6.17
N LEU A 34 18.75 7.06 7.16
CA LEU A 34 19.74 6.35 7.96
C LEU A 34 20.39 5.18 7.20
N ALA A 35 19.74 4.63 6.18
CA ALA A 35 20.33 3.65 5.30
C ALA A 35 21.38 4.26 4.38
N ASP A 36 21.16 5.49 3.91
CA ASP A 36 22.11 6.25 3.10
C ASP A 36 23.28 6.75 3.95
N LYS A 37 22.97 7.32 5.12
CA LYS A 37 23.97 7.86 6.04
C LYS A 37 23.58 7.64 7.50
N PRO A 38 24.38 6.91 8.30
CA PRO A 38 24.22 6.88 9.75
C PRO A 38 24.31 8.29 10.34
N LEU A 39 23.36 8.65 11.20
CA LEU A 39 23.30 9.99 11.82
C LEU A 39 23.05 9.87 13.32
N SER A 40 23.60 10.81 14.07
CA SER A 40 23.32 11.01 15.50
C SER A 40 21.95 11.66 15.73
N ALA A 41 21.42 11.59 16.95
CA ALA A 41 20.16 12.26 17.30
C ALA A 41 20.19 13.79 17.07
N PRO A 42 21.27 14.54 17.40
CA PRO A 42 21.39 15.96 17.07
C PRO A 42 21.33 16.25 15.56
N GLU A 43 22.02 15.46 14.76
CA GLU A 43 22.03 15.63 13.30
C GLU A 43 20.64 15.33 12.71
N LEU A 44 19.98 14.26 13.15
CA LEU A 44 18.61 13.94 12.74
C LEU A 44 17.61 15.01 13.14
N ALA A 45 17.69 15.50 14.38
CA ALA A 45 16.83 16.56 14.88
C ALA A 45 16.96 17.84 14.05
N GLN A 46 18.20 18.20 13.70
CA GLN A 46 18.48 19.35 12.83
C GLN A 46 17.96 19.11 11.41
N TYR A 47 18.23 17.93 10.83
CA TYR A 47 17.83 17.59 9.47
C TYR A 47 16.30 17.60 9.30
N LEU A 48 15.58 17.01 10.25
CA LEU A 48 14.11 16.93 10.25
C LEU A 48 13.44 18.18 10.83
N ASN A 49 14.22 19.14 11.33
CA ASN A 49 13.75 20.34 12.01
C ASN A 49 12.75 20.04 13.16
N ILE A 50 13.11 19.10 14.04
CA ILE A 50 12.33 18.73 15.22
C ILE A 50 13.12 18.95 16.52
N PRO A 51 12.46 19.22 17.66
CA PRO A 51 13.16 19.37 18.94
C PRO A 51 13.99 18.13 19.30
N LEU A 52 15.25 18.32 19.69
CA LEU A 52 16.20 17.24 19.99
C LEU A 52 15.66 16.24 21.02
N ASN A 53 15.01 16.71 22.08
CA ASN A 53 14.41 15.83 23.09
C ASN A 53 13.32 14.92 22.49
N ARG A 54 12.49 15.43 21.58
CA ARG A 54 11.46 14.64 20.89
C ARG A 54 12.07 13.64 19.92
N CYS A 55 13.08 14.06 19.16
CA CYS A 55 13.84 13.18 18.30
C CYS A 55 14.45 12.02 19.08
N HIS A 56 15.07 12.32 20.22
CA HIS A 56 15.69 11.31 21.08
C HIS A 56 14.69 10.26 21.59
N TYR A 57 13.56 10.68 22.18
CA TYR A 57 12.53 9.73 22.64
C TYR A 57 11.96 8.89 21.49
N TRP A 58 11.76 9.50 20.33
CA TRP A 58 11.25 8.80 19.17
C TRP A 58 12.22 7.72 18.67
N LEU A 59 13.52 8.04 18.57
CA LEU A 59 14.57 7.08 18.20
C LEU A 59 14.70 5.95 19.23
N GLN A 60 14.58 6.26 20.52
CA GLN A 60 14.58 5.24 21.58
C GLN A 60 13.42 4.25 21.43
N ILE A 61 12.21 4.73 21.12
CA ILE A 61 11.06 3.85 20.87
C ILE A 61 11.34 2.95 19.66
N LEU A 62 11.86 3.50 18.56
CA LEU A 62 12.19 2.72 17.36
C LEU A 62 13.30 1.69 17.60
N CYS A 63 14.27 1.99 18.47
CA CYS A 63 15.28 1.03 18.90
C CYS A 63 14.67 -0.08 19.77
N ASN A 64 13.79 0.27 20.71
CA ASN A 64 13.08 -0.70 21.54
C ASN A 64 12.16 -1.62 20.73
N LEU A 65 11.61 -1.11 19.63
CA LEU A 65 10.86 -1.90 18.65
C LEU A 65 11.76 -2.77 17.75
N GLY A 66 13.09 -2.66 17.87
CA GLY A 66 14.05 -3.39 17.06
C GLY A 66 14.14 -2.91 15.60
N LEU A 67 13.64 -1.72 15.29
CA LEU A 67 13.63 -1.16 13.93
C LEU A 67 14.87 -0.31 13.64
N LEU A 68 15.51 0.22 14.68
CA LEU A 68 16.79 0.90 14.61
C LEU A 68 17.78 0.24 15.56
N GLU A 69 19.06 0.37 15.25
CA GLU A 69 20.18 0.02 16.11
C GLU A 69 20.92 1.30 16.51
N ASP A 70 21.21 1.43 17.81
CA ASP A 70 22.03 2.52 18.37
C ASP A 70 23.46 1.98 18.59
N ASN A 71 24.44 2.53 17.88
CA ASN A 71 25.85 2.15 18.05
C ASN A 71 26.63 3.06 19.02
N GLY A 72 25.93 3.94 19.73
CA GLY A 72 26.47 4.91 20.69
C GLY A 72 26.81 6.27 20.09
N GLU A 73 27.12 6.33 18.80
CA GLU A 73 27.42 7.59 18.09
C GLU A 73 26.34 7.96 17.07
N SER A 74 25.66 6.96 16.51
CA SER A 74 24.71 7.11 15.40
C SER A 74 23.66 6.01 15.40
N TYR A 75 22.57 6.26 14.70
CA TYR A 75 21.50 5.30 14.46
C TYR A 75 21.61 4.73 13.06
N VAL A 76 21.29 3.43 12.92
CA VAL A 76 21.17 2.75 11.63
C VAL A 76 19.91 1.89 11.58
N PRO A 77 19.33 1.62 10.39
CA PRO A 77 18.25 0.67 10.26
C PRO A 77 18.74 -0.73 10.63
N SER A 78 17.97 -1.42 11.48
CA SER A 78 18.25 -2.80 11.85
C SER A 78 18.11 -3.75 10.66
N THR A 79 18.54 -5.00 10.83
CA THR A 79 18.35 -6.04 9.81
C THR A 79 16.88 -6.20 9.43
N ILE A 80 15.96 -6.22 10.41
CA ILE A 80 14.53 -6.35 10.14
C ILE A 80 13.97 -5.13 9.41
N ALA A 81 14.40 -3.91 9.74
CA ALA A 81 13.97 -2.72 9.00
C ALA A 81 14.47 -2.74 7.55
N ARG A 82 15.68 -3.27 7.29
CA ARG A 82 16.17 -3.43 5.92
C ARG A 82 15.34 -4.44 5.14
N GLU A 83 15.09 -5.61 5.72
CA GLU A 83 14.41 -6.71 5.05
C GLU A 83 12.91 -6.48 4.88
N ALA A 84 12.24 -5.90 5.87
CA ALA A 84 10.78 -5.77 5.91
C ALA A 84 10.24 -4.39 5.51
N ILE A 85 11.10 -3.36 5.42
CA ILE A 85 10.69 -2.01 5.04
C ILE A 85 11.43 -1.57 3.78
N LEU A 86 12.75 -1.42 3.86
CA LEU A 86 13.55 -0.81 2.79
C LEU A 86 13.58 -1.65 1.51
N ASN A 87 13.71 -2.96 1.63
CA ASN A 87 13.78 -3.89 0.49
C ASN A 87 12.40 -4.31 -0.04
N VAL A 88 11.32 -3.89 0.62
CA VAL A 88 9.95 -4.33 0.28
C VAL A 88 9.28 -3.34 -0.65
N GLN A 89 9.28 -2.06 -0.29
CA GLN A 89 8.57 -1.01 -1.02
C GLN A 89 9.33 0.32 -0.96
N SER A 90 8.99 1.25 -1.86
CA SER A 90 9.59 2.58 -1.85
C SER A 90 9.14 3.40 -0.63
N GLN A 91 9.94 4.41 -0.30
CA GLN A 91 9.58 5.41 0.72
C GLN A 91 8.21 6.02 0.45
N ASP A 92 7.96 6.44 -0.80
CA ASP A 92 6.70 7.07 -1.18
C ASP A 92 5.49 6.18 -0.93
N THR A 93 5.61 4.88 -1.20
CA THR A 93 4.57 3.88 -0.98
C THR A 93 4.29 3.67 0.51
N TRP A 94 5.34 3.49 1.33
CA TRP A 94 5.19 3.39 2.78
C TRP A 94 4.63 4.66 3.41
N ALA A 95 5.12 5.83 2.99
CA ALA A 95 4.65 7.12 3.47
C ALA A 95 3.18 7.36 3.09
N PHE A 96 2.77 6.94 1.89
CA PHE A 96 1.36 7.01 1.48
C PHE A 96 0.49 6.11 2.34
N GLN A 97 0.89 4.86 2.56
CA GLN A 97 0.13 3.93 3.42
C GLN A 97 0.01 4.45 4.85
N ALA A 98 1.10 4.97 5.43
CA ALA A 98 1.09 5.54 6.77
C ALA A 98 0.12 6.73 6.91
N ARG A 99 0.00 7.58 5.88
CA ARG A 99 -0.99 8.67 5.86
C ARG A 99 -2.42 8.13 5.85
N GLU A 100 -2.70 7.14 4.99
CA GLU A 100 -4.03 6.54 4.96
C GLU A 100 -4.39 5.85 6.28
N ASP A 101 -3.47 5.10 6.88
CA ASP A 101 -3.69 4.45 8.17
C ASP A 101 -3.93 5.47 9.29
N ARG A 102 -3.22 6.60 9.26
CA ARG A 102 -3.43 7.71 10.20
C ARG A 102 -4.82 8.31 10.03
N ASP A 103 -5.26 8.55 8.80
CA ASP A 103 -6.58 9.12 8.52
C ASP A 103 -7.68 8.10 8.89
N LEU A 104 -7.46 6.81 8.60
CA LEU A 104 -8.31 5.69 9.01
C LEU A 104 -8.42 5.56 10.54
N SER A 105 -7.35 5.87 11.28
CA SER A 105 -7.33 5.78 12.74
C SER A 105 -8.37 6.70 13.40
N LEU A 106 -8.74 7.81 12.74
CA LEU A 106 -9.77 8.72 13.23
C LEU A 106 -11.14 8.05 13.33
N TYR A 107 -11.43 7.07 12.47
CA TYR A 107 -12.73 6.38 12.45
C TYR A 107 -12.86 5.35 13.57
N VAL A 108 -11.78 4.63 13.87
CA VAL A 108 -11.78 3.58 14.91
C VAL A 108 -11.68 4.17 16.33
N ARG A 109 -11.23 5.42 16.46
CA ARG A 109 -11.11 6.12 17.74
C ARG A 109 -12.40 6.10 18.57
N GLU A 110 -13.55 6.27 17.92
CA GLU A 110 -14.86 6.34 18.59
C GLU A 110 -15.65 5.02 18.47
N LEU A 111 -14.97 3.90 18.17
CA LEU A 111 -15.62 2.61 17.92
C LEU A 111 -16.53 2.16 19.08
N ALA A 112 -16.10 2.37 20.32
CA ALA A 112 -16.91 2.02 21.50
C ALA A 112 -18.27 2.74 21.54
N LEU A 113 -18.34 3.97 21.00
CA LEU A 113 -19.58 4.76 20.92
C LEU A 113 -20.45 4.39 19.72
N ASN A 114 -19.85 3.77 18.69
CA ASN A 114 -20.46 3.61 17.38
C ASN A 114 -20.78 2.15 17.02
N ILE A 115 -20.18 1.16 17.67
CA ILE A 115 -20.29 -0.26 17.31
C ILE A 115 -21.73 -0.80 17.34
N SER A 116 -22.60 -0.23 18.16
CA SER A 116 -24.01 -0.62 18.27
C SER A 116 -24.92 0.05 17.23
N LYS A 117 -24.42 1.04 16.49
CA LYS A 117 -25.21 1.79 15.51
C LYS A 117 -25.29 1.00 14.20
N PRO A 118 -26.49 0.80 13.60
CA PRO A 118 -26.65 0.05 12.35
C PRO A 118 -26.34 0.91 11.12
N MET A 119 -25.16 1.52 11.11
CA MET A 119 -24.68 2.40 10.04
C MET A 119 -23.16 2.26 9.90
N SER A 120 -22.59 2.79 8.83
CA SER A 120 -21.13 2.75 8.66
C SER A 120 -20.44 3.65 9.71
N ALA A 121 -19.17 3.34 10.02
CA ALA A 121 -18.35 4.18 10.92
C ALA A 121 -18.25 5.63 10.40
N TRP A 122 -18.23 5.80 9.07
CA TRP A 122 -18.30 7.10 8.39
C TRP A 122 -19.52 7.91 8.83
N GLN A 123 -20.71 7.34 8.64
CA GLN A 123 -21.97 7.97 9.00
C GLN A 123 -22.05 8.27 10.50
N ALA A 124 -21.58 7.34 11.33
CA ALA A 124 -21.60 7.48 12.78
C ALA A 124 -20.72 8.65 13.29
N CYS A 125 -19.69 9.03 12.54
CA CYS A 125 -18.77 10.12 12.84
C CYS A 125 -19.09 11.43 12.07
N ASN A 126 -20.21 11.51 11.33
CA ASN A 126 -20.51 12.63 10.42
C ASN A 126 -19.41 12.88 9.36
N LEU A 127 -18.79 11.79 8.89
CA LEU A 127 -17.77 11.82 7.85
C LEU A 127 -18.31 11.11 6.61
N THR A 128 -17.83 11.51 5.44
CA THR A 128 -18.05 10.79 4.19
C THR A 128 -16.86 9.89 3.91
N PRO A 129 -17.07 8.69 3.34
CA PRO A 129 -15.97 7.90 2.79
C PRO A 129 -15.11 8.75 1.87
N ALA A 130 -13.79 8.47 1.84
CA ALA A 130 -12.92 9.08 0.87
C ALA A 130 -13.47 8.83 -0.55
N ASP A 131 -13.81 9.90 -1.26
CA ASP A 131 -14.21 9.81 -2.66
C ASP A 131 -12.93 9.88 -3.50
N TYR A 132 -12.58 8.72 -4.04
CA TYR A 132 -11.42 8.56 -4.87
C TYR A 132 -11.46 9.48 -6.11
N PHE A 133 -12.63 9.72 -6.69
CA PHE A 133 -12.77 10.64 -7.82
C PHE A 133 -12.50 12.08 -7.42
N GLN A 134 -12.99 12.50 -6.24
CA GLN A 134 -12.69 13.83 -5.70
C GLN A 134 -11.18 14.01 -5.42
N GLN A 135 -10.51 12.98 -4.89
CA GLN A 135 -9.07 13.05 -4.64
C GLN A 135 -8.23 13.18 -5.92
N ILE A 136 -8.71 12.61 -7.04
CA ILE A 136 -8.09 12.80 -8.36
C ILE A 136 -8.28 14.25 -8.85
N GLU A 137 -9.46 14.83 -8.65
CA GLU A 137 -9.71 16.23 -9.01
C GLU A 137 -8.81 17.20 -8.23
N GLU A 138 -8.59 16.92 -6.94
CA GLU A 138 -7.76 17.75 -6.06
C GLU A 138 -6.25 17.58 -6.31
N ASP A 139 -5.80 16.37 -6.64
CA ASP A 139 -4.42 16.08 -7.02
C ASP A 139 -4.37 15.11 -8.22
N PRO A 140 -4.13 15.62 -9.44
CA PRO A 140 -4.04 14.79 -10.65
C PRO A 140 -2.97 13.69 -10.58
N SER A 141 -1.97 13.83 -9.71
CA SER A 141 -0.92 12.83 -9.52
C SER A 141 -1.25 11.79 -8.44
N TYR A 142 -2.35 11.98 -7.70
CA TYR A 142 -2.82 11.08 -6.65
C TYR A 142 -3.05 9.67 -7.19
N MET A 143 -3.76 9.54 -8.30
CA MET A 143 -4.04 8.23 -8.88
C MET A 143 -2.78 7.51 -9.30
N ALA A 144 -1.81 8.20 -9.91
CA ALA A 144 -0.56 7.57 -10.29
C ALA A 144 0.16 6.96 -9.07
N ARG A 145 0.22 7.70 -7.96
CA ARG A 145 0.80 7.20 -6.71
C ARG A 145 -0.02 6.07 -6.10
N PHE A 146 -1.35 6.18 -6.11
CA PHE A 146 -2.25 5.17 -5.56
C PHE A 146 -2.17 3.85 -6.34
N THR A 147 -2.28 3.89 -7.68
CA THR A 147 -2.17 2.72 -8.54
C THR A 147 -0.79 2.07 -8.42
N ARG A 148 0.28 2.86 -8.31
CA ARG A 148 1.64 2.37 -8.07
C ARG A 148 1.79 1.72 -6.69
N LYS A 149 1.18 2.30 -5.65
CA LYS A 149 1.11 1.72 -4.30
C LYS A 149 0.44 0.34 -4.35
N LEU A 150 -0.76 0.25 -4.93
CA LEU A 150 -1.50 -1.01 -5.04
C LEU A 150 -0.72 -2.06 -5.83
N TYR A 151 -0.06 -1.67 -6.93
CA TYR A 151 0.83 -2.56 -7.67
C TYR A 151 1.91 -3.16 -6.75
N GLN A 152 2.59 -2.35 -5.94
CA GLN A 152 3.65 -2.85 -5.06
C GLN A 152 3.12 -3.68 -3.90
N ILE A 153 2.00 -3.29 -3.27
CA ILE A 153 1.37 -4.03 -2.17
C ILE A 153 0.87 -5.41 -2.65
N HIS A 154 0.22 -5.45 -3.81
CA HIS A 154 -0.39 -6.68 -4.30
C HIS A 154 0.56 -7.58 -5.09
N SER A 155 1.79 -7.17 -5.38
CA SER A 155 2.73 -7.96 -6.19
C SER A 155 3.00 -9.35 -5.62
N SER A 156 3.25 -9.47 -4.31
CA SER A 156 3.53 -10.78 -3.68
C SER A 156 2.30 -11.68 -3.65
N PHE A 157 1.11 -11.10 -3.41
CA PHE A 157 -0.16 -11.82 -3.45
C PHE A 157 -0.52 -12.27 -4.86
N ALA A 158 -0.30 -11.41 -5.86
CA ALA A 158 -0.52 -11.71 -7.27
C ALA A 158 0.32 -12.91 -7.73
N GLU A 159 1.59 -13.00 -7.32
CA GLU A 159 2.44 -14.16 -7.61
C GLU A 159 1.89 -15.43 -6.94
N GLN A 160 1.43 -15.36 -5.69
CA GLN A 160 0.79 -16.51 -5.02
C GLN A 160 -0.50 -16.93 -5.74
N LEU A 161 -1.35 -15.98 -6.12
CA LEU A 161 -2.57 -16.24 -6.88
C LEU A 161 -2.27 -16.91 -8.22
N ALA A 162 -1.29 -16.40 -8.96
CA ALA A 162 -0.84 -16.98 -10.22
C ALA A 162 -0.26 -18.40 -10.08
N ASN A 163 0.23 -18.77 -8.89
CA ASN A 163 0.64 -20.15 -8.60
C ASN A 163 -0.54 -21.10 -8.33
N MET A 164 -1.70 -20.57 -7.93
CA MET A 164 -2.88 -21.38 -7.57
C MET A 164 -3.83 -21.61 -8.75
N LEU A 165 -3.83 -20.71 -9.73
CA LEU A 165 -4.73 -20.78 -10.88
C LEU A 165 -4.23 -21.77 -11.94
N ASP A 166 -5.11 -22.68 -12.37
CA ASP A 166 -4.87 -23.50 -13.56
C ASP A 166 -5.24 -22.70 -14.81
N LEU A 167 -4.24 -22.44 -15.65
CA LEU A 167 -4.36 -21.69 -16.90
C LEU A 167 -4.27 -22.60 -18.13
N GLN A 168 -4.45 -23.92 -17.97
CA GLN A 168 -4.41 -24.83 -19.10
C GLN A 168 -5.46 -24.46 -20.16
N GLY A 169 -4.99 -24.17 -21.38
CA GLY A 169 -5.85 -23.78 -22.50
C GLY A 169 -6.23 -22.30 -22.56
N VAL A 170 -5.93 -21.51 -21.52
CA VAL A 170 -6.18 -20.06 -21.50
C VAL A 170 -5.07 -19.35 -22.26
N LYS A 171 -5.43 -18.62 -23.33
CA LYS A 171 -4.51 -17.81 -24.13
C LYS A 171 -4.84 -16.32 -24.07
N ARG A 172 -6.11 -15.97 -23.83
CA ARG A 172 -6.60 -14.59 -23.80
C ARG A 172 -7.36 -14.32 -22.50
N LEU A 173 -6.79 -13.46 -21.65
CA LEU A 173 -7.38 -12.99 -20.40
C LEU A 173 -8.01 -11.61 -20.59
N LEU A 174 -9.21 -11.42 -20.05
CA LEU A 174 -9.82 -10.11 -19.84
C LEU A 174 -9.82 -9.82 -18.34
N ASP A 175 -9.15 -8.75 -17.91
CA ASP A 175 -9.00 -8.34 -16.52
C ASP A 175 -9.84 -7.08 -16.28
N LEU A 176 -11.04 -7.25 -15.73
CA LEU A 176 -12.02 -6.18 -15.55
C LEU A 176 -11.77 -5.47 -14.22
N GLY A 177 -11.57 -4.15 -14.28
CA GLY A 177 -11.13 -3.38 -13.12
C GLY A 177 -9.75 -3.81 -12.63
N GLY A 178 -8.89 -4.29 -13.54
CA GLY A 178 -7.60 -4.91 -13.20
C GLY A 178 -6.55 -3.92 -12.68
N GLY A 179 -6.86 -2.62 -12.63
CA GLY A 179 -5.99 -1.61 -12.06
C GLY A 179 -4.69 -1.46 -12.83
N SER A 180 -3.58 -1.57 -12.10
CA SER A 180 -2.23 -1.61 -12.66
C SER A 180 -1.94 -2.87 -13.51
N GLY A 181 -2.84 -3.85 -13.54
CA GLY A 181 -2.60 -5.17 -14.14
C GLY A 181 -1.70 -6.07 -13.29
N VAL A 182 -1.53 -5.82 -11.98
CA VAL A 182 -0.60 -6.55 -11.11
C VAL A 182 -0.80 -8.08 -11.15
N VAL A 183 -2.04 -8.54 -11.13
CA VAL A 183 -2.38 -9.97 -11.24
C VAL A 183 -2.13 -10.47 -12.66
N SER A 184 -2.57 -9.71 -13.67
CA SER A 184 -2.26 -9.98 -15.07
C SER A 184 -0.76 -10.15 -15.31
N PHE A 185 0.12 -9.30 -14.76
CA PHE A 185 1.57 -9.43 -14.91
C PHE A 185 2.10 -10.75 -14.35
N ALA A 186 1.65 -11.16 -13.15
CA ALA A 186 2.06 -12.43 -12.55
C ALA A 186 1.63 -13.63 -13.42
N LEU A 187 0.39 -13.62 -13.91
CA LEU A 187 -0.12 -14.67 -14.82
C LEU A 187 0.65 -14.70 -16.15
N LEU A 188 1.00 -13.53 -16.70
CA LEU A 188 1.76 -13.42 -17.94
C LEU A 188 3.18 -14.00 -17.78
N ARG A 189 3.86 -13.74 -16.67
CA ARG A 189 5.18 -14.33 -16.38
C ARG A 189 5.15 -15.85 -16.25
N LYS A 190 4.02 -16.39 -15.78
CA LYS A 190 3.78 -17.84 -15.63
C LYS A 190 3.53 -18.56 -16.95
N ARG A 191 2.96 -17.88 -17.94
CA ARG A 191 2.48 -18.50 -19.19
C ARG A 191 2.89 -17.67 -20.40
N ASP A 192 3.91 -18.10 -21.13
CA ASP A 192 4.48 -17.34 -22.25
C ASP A 192 3.50 -17.03 -23.38
N GLU A 193 2.53 -17.93 -23.62
CA GLU A 193 1.52 -17.78 -24.67
C GLU A 193 0.32 -16.90 -24.26
N LEU A 194 0.20 -16.54 -22.97
CA LEU A 194 -0.93 -15.77 -22.47
C LEU A 194 -0.80 -14.30 -22.91
N THR A 195 -1.91 -13.70 -23.34
CA THR A 195 -2.08 -12.26 -23.46
C THR A 195 -3.22 -11.79 -22.56
N SER A 196 -3.15 -10.54 -22.09
CA SER A 196 -4.16 -9.94 -21.23
C SER A 196 -4.63 -8.59 -21.78
N VAL A 197 -5.92 -8.30 -21.60
CA VAL A 197 -6.51 -6.98 -21.78
C VAL A 197 -7.03 -6.52 -20.41
N VAL A 198 -6.45 -5.45 -19.88
CA VAL A 198 -6.96 -4.81 -18.66
C VAL A 198 -7.96 -3.73 -19.06
N VAL A 199 -9.14 -3.76 -18.46
CA VAL A 199 -10.18 -2.75 -18.64
C VAL A 199 -10.30 -1.92 -17.37
N ASP A 200 -10.08 -0.62 -17.48
CA ASP A 200 -10.18 0.30 -16.35
C ASP A 200 -10.44 1.74 -16.83
N VAL A 201 -10.55 2.69 -15.90
CA VAL A 201 -10.66 4.12 -16.23
C VAL A 201 -9.34 4.65 -16.82
N GLU A 202 -9.42 5.75 -17.58
CA GLU A 202 -8.32 6.25 -18.40
C GLU A 202 -7.03 6.48 -17.60
N SER A 203 -7.16 7.19 -16.49
CA SER A 203 -6.06 7.56 -15.61
C SER A 203 -5.39 6.34 -14.95
N VAL A 204 -6.13 5.25 -14.71
CA VAL A 204 -5.55 3.99 -14.21
C VAL A 204 -4.80 3.27 -15.33
N CYS A 205 -5.40 3.21 -16.52
CA CYS A 205 -4.81 2.60 -17.70
C CYS A 205 -3.51 3.29 -18.13
N GLU A 206 -3.40 4.61 -18.02
CA GLU A 206 -2.15 5.35 -18.26
C GLU A 206 -1.01 4.86 -17.37
N VAL A 207 -1.27 4.72 -16.07
CA VAL A 207 -0.29 4.23 -15.10
C VAL A 207 0.05 2.77 -15.38
N GLY A 208 -0.96 1.93 -15.65
CA GLY A 208 -0.77 0.52 -16.00
C GLY A 208 0.14 0.33 -17.22
N ARG A 209 0.02 1.17 -18.26
CA ARG A 209 0.91 1.16 -19.43
C ARG A 209 2.37 1.46 -19.07
N VAL A 210 2.60 2.44 -18.19
CA VAL A 210 3.95 2.76 -17.70
C VAL A 210 4.53 1.57 -16.93
N ILE A 211 3.77 0.98 -16.02
CA ILE A 211 4.21 -0.18 -15.22
C ILE A 211 4.48 -1.39 -16.13
N ALA A 212 3.64 -1.63 -17.15
CA ALA A 212 3.85 -2.71 -18.11
C ALA A 212 5.17 -2.57 -18.87
N LEU A 213 5.51 -1.35 -19.29
CA LEU A 213 6.78 -1.06 -19.95
C LEU A 213 7.99 -1.31 -19.04
N GLU A 214 7.94 -0.84 -17.80
CA GLU A 214 8.99 -1.08 -16.79
C GLU A 214 9.21 -2.59 -16.55
N ASN A 215 8.13 -3.37 -16.63
CA ASN A 215 8.15 -4.83 -16.48
C ASN A 215 8.43 -5.59 -17.77
N LYS A 216 8.62 -4.90 -18.90
CA LYS A 216 8.86 -5.51 -20.24
C LYS A 216 7.74 -6.45 -20.70
N LEU A 217 6.49 -6.13 -20.33
CA LEU A 217 5.30 -6.92 -20.67
C LEU A 217 4.37 -6.20 -21.65
N GLU A 218 4.75 -5.01 -22.14
CA GLU A 218 3.93 -4.13 -22.98
C GLU A 218 3.45 -4.76 -24.30
N LYS A 219 4.11 -5.82 -24.76
CA LYS A 219 3.71 -6.57 -25.97
C LYS A 219 2.63 -7.62 -25.72
N ARG A 220 2.39 -7.99 -24.46
CA ARG A 220 1.51 -9.08 -24.06
C ARG A 220 0.33 -8.63 -23.20
N ILE A 221 0.34 -7.37 -22.79
CA ILE A 221 -0.75 -6.74 -22.06
C ILE A 221 -1.16 -5.45 -22.77
N THR A 222 -2.46 -5.26 -22.95
CA THR A 222 -3.02 -4.01 -23.45
C THR A 222 -4.02 -3.45 -22.44
N TYR A 223 -4.19 -2.13 -22.48
CA TYR A 223 -5.09 -1.41 -21.59
C TYR A 223 -6.19 -0.75 -22.39
N LEU A 224 -7.43 -1.12 -22.10
CA LEU A 224 -8.65 -0.60 -22.69
C LEU A 224 -9.34 0.33 -21.68
N THR A 225 -9.48 1.60 -22.06
CA THR A 225 -10.27 2.56 -21.29
C THR A 225 -11.75 2.28 -21.49
N ALA A 226 -12.48 1.94 -20.43
CA ALA A 226 -13.95 1.80 -20.47
C ALA A 226 -14.57 1.85 -19.05
N ASP A 227 -15.82 2.31 -18.97
CA ASP A 227 -16.68 2.11 -17.80
C ASP A 227 -17.28 0.71 -17.87
N ILE A 228 -16.78 -0.21 -17.04
CA ILE A 228 -17.21 -1.62 -17.01
C ILE A 228 -18.69 -1.83 -16.68
N LEU A 229 -19.40 -0.81 -16.17
CA LEU A 229 -20.82 -0.87 -15.86
C LEU A 229 -21.71 -0.38 -17.01
N LYS A 230 -21.16 0.41 -17.94
CA LYS A 230 -21.96 1.12 -18.95
C LYS A 230 -21.56 0.80 -20.39
N ASP A 231 -20.28 0.52 -20.61
CA ASP A 231 -19.73 0.38 -21.95
C ASP A 231 -19.76 -1.09 -22.40
N ASP A 232 -19.84 -1.28 -23.73
CA ASP A 232 -19.74 -2.60 -24.33
C ASP A 232 -18.31 -3.15 -24.18
N LEU A 233 -18.20 -4.34 -23.61
CA LEU A 233 -16.92 -5.00 -23.36
C LEU A 233 -16.50 -5.91 -24.52
N PRO A 234 -15.19 -6.05 -24.81
CA PRO A 234 -14.71 -6.87 -25.91
C PRO A 234 -14.96 -8.36 -25.65
N THR A 235 -15.17 -9.13 -26.71
CA THR A 235 -15.42 -10.58 -26.66
C THR A 235 -14.23 -11.40 -27.18
N GLY A 236 -14.29 -12.73 -27.04
CA GLY A 236 -13.26 -13.64 -27.56
C GLY A 236 -12.10 -13.88 -26.59
N PHE A 237 -12.39 -13.88 -25.29
CA PHE A 237 -11.45 -14.23 -24.22
C PHE A 237 -11.75 -15.62 -23.68
N ASP A 238 -10.69 -16.33 -23.29
CA ASP A 238 -10.80 -17.68 -22.72
C ASP A 238 -11.09 -17.62 -21.21
N MET A 239 -10.73 -16.50 -20.57
CA MET A 239 -10.95 -16.24 -19.16
C MET A 239 -11.26 -14.77 -18.92
N VAL A 240 -12.21 -14.50 -18.03
CA VAL A 240 -12.49 -13.17 -17.49
C VAL A 240 -12.18 -13.18 -16.00
N MET A 241 -11.39 -12.22 -15.55
CA MET A 241 -10.99 -12.05 -14.16
C MET A 241 -11.59 -10.78 -13.60
N LEU A 242 -12.13 -10.91 -12.39
CA LEU A 242 -12.61 -9.84 -11.54
C LEU A 242 -11.91 -10.03 -10.19
N CYS A 243 -10.91 -9.21 -9.91
CA CYS A 243 -10.08 -9.35 -8.72
C CYS A 243 -10.01 -8.00 -8.01
N ASP A 244 -10.44 -7.96 -6.75
CA ASP A 244 -10.45 -6.73 -5.93
C ASP A 244 -11.26 -5.57 -6.55
N VAL A 245 -12.30 -5.92 -7.31
CA VAL A 245 -13.31 -4.97 -7.79
C VAL A 245 -14.42 -4.85 -6.76
N GLY A 246 -14.81 -3.62 -6.44
CA GLY A 246 -15.91 -3.34 -5.52
C GLY A 246 -17.24 -3.96 -5.99
N SER A 247 -18.18 -4.11 -5.07
CA SER A 247 -19.53 -4.61 -5.39
C SER A 247 -20.17 -3.77 -6.49
N PHE A 248 -20.52 -4.38 -7.62
CA PHE A 248 -21.34 -3.77 -8.65
C PHE A 248 -22.76 -3.60 -8.11
N SER A 249 -23.10 -2.40 -7.64
CA SER A 249 -24.46 -2.05 -7.20
C SER A 249 -24.89 -0.72 -7.78
#